data_AF-L0JR20-F1
#
_entry.id   AF-L0JR20-F1
#
_cell.length_a   1.000
_cell.length_b   1.000
_cell.length_c   1.000
_cell.angle_alpha   90.00
_cell.angle_beta   90.00
_cell.angle_gamma   90.00
#
_symmetry.space_group_name_H-M   'P 1'
#
loop_
_entity.id
_entity.type
_entity.pdbx_description
1 polymer ?
#
loop_
_entity_poly.entity_id
_entity_poly.type
_entity_poly.pdbx_seq_one_letter_code
_entity_poly.pdbx_strand_id
1 'polypeptide(L)'
;MIEDIEKDVFVRIQTDLLVVGDSIMTDRHHASNGNYEDDDPQNQIGGIIPAFSLSGWLRHGMEKSVQERDSTACHPGEANANFRKDGVYSRDLDAGYHPKGDCLEDDDGNGCVILDLFGGFGNRPGKVMRRPIKFSPVRSSVDYTRGQAEGHYRRLNRNIVSRNEEDNREPLRNAELDAVGNLDGCWHLSFRETKPEFVALLAEAIDYLDAHKTDFMHQLGGARNFGGGIVDCELVNPLYNETELRRVFDRGKGNTNKMDDKDEKWENEYLPEFQAALAERVEDV
;
A
#
# COMPACT_ATOMS: atom_id res chain seq x y z
N MET A 1 -22.91 13.59 -1.55
CA MET A 1 -21.84 12.90 -2.31
C MET A 1 -21.08 11.92 -1.44
N ILE A 2 -20.51 12.31 -0.30
CA ILE A 2 -19.82 11.36 0.58
C ILE A 2 -20.71 10.20 1.06
N GLU A 3 -22.03 10.44 1.19
CA GLU A 3 -23.03 9.41 1.54
C GLU A 3 -23.17 8.29 0.49
N ASP A 4 -22.75 8.53 -0.75
CA ASP A 4 -22.77 7.53 -1.82
C ASP A 4 -21.51 6.64 -1.80
N ILE A 5 -20.51 7.01 -1.00
CA ILE A 5 -19.25 6.28 -0.86
C ILE A 5 -19.38 5.31 0.30
N GLU A 6 -19.23 4.02 0.00
CA GLU A 6 -19.22 3.01 1.05
C GLU A 6 -18.00 3.17 1.97
N LYS A 7 -18.09 2.59 3.17
CA LYS A 7 -16.96 2.58 4.12
C LYS A 7 -15.76 1.79 3.59
N ASP A 8 -16.04 0.79 2.78
CA ASP A 8 -15.06 -0.10 2.19
C ASP A 8 -14.62 0.46 0.83
N VAL A 9 -13.31 0.61 0.66
CA VAL A 9 -12.69 1.04 -0.60
C VAL A 9 -11.60 0.05 -0.97
N PHE A 10 -11.35 -0.07 -2.27
CA PHE A 10 -10.54 -1.15 -2.83
C PHE A 10 -9.45 -0.58 -3.71
N VAL A 11 -8.22 -1.05 -3.51
CA VAL A 11 -7.08 -0.70 -4.35
C VAL A 11 -6.67 -1.93 -5.13
N ARG A 12 -6.64 -1.84 -6.45
CA ARG A 12 -6.03 -2.89 -7.26
C ARG A 12 -4.52 -2.81 -7.11
N ILE A 13 -3.87 -3.96 -6.94
CA ILE A 13 -2.42 -4.08 -6.81
C ILE A 13 -1.96 -5.17 -7.78
N GLN A 14 -0.99 -4.84 -8.64
CA GLN A 14 -0.37 -5.76 -9.57
C GLN A 14 1.15 -5.68 -9.50
N THR A 15 1.84 -6.82 -9.55
CA THR A 15 3.31 -6.88 -9.58
C THR A 15 3.79 -8.23 -10.07
N ASP A 16 4.79 -8.23 -10.94
CA ASP A 16 5.43 -9.45 -11.42
C ASP A 16 6.18 -10.18 -10.30
N LEU A 17 6.82 -9.43 -9.40
CA LEU A 17 7.63 -9.98 -8.32
C LEU A 17 7.72 -9.01 -7.14
N LEU A 18 7.16 -9.42 -6.01
CA LEU A 18 7.14 -8.67 -4.77
C LEU A 18 8.00 -9.36 -3.71
N VAL A 19 9.07 -8.68 -3.28
CA VAL A 19 9.85 -9.08 -2.10
C VAL A 19 9.43 -8.20 -0.92
N VAL A 20 8.71 -8.78 0.04
CA VAL A 20 8.26 -8.07 1.23
C VAL A 20 9.33 -8.19 2.31
N GLY A 21 9.79 -7.06 2.84
CA GLY A 21 10.78 -7.02 3.92
C GLY A 21 10.25 -7.58 5.25
N ASP A 22 8.94 -7.48 5.47
CA ASP A 22 8.25 -8.26 6.49
C ASP A 22 7.93 -9.66 5.97
N SER A 23 8.05 -10.68 6.82
CA SER A 23 7.85 -12.07 6.43
C SER A 23 6.49 -12.31 5.76
N ILE A 24 6.50 -13.05 4.64
CA ILE A 24 5.29 -13.60 4.02
C ILE A 24 4.81 -14.77 4.89
N MET A 25 3.56 -14.71 5.36
CA MET A 25 2.96 -15.83 6.09
C MET A 25 2.29 -16.76 5.09
N THR A 26 2.71 -18.03 5.04
CA THR A 26 2.11 -19.01 4.14
C THR A 26 1.06 -19.84 4.87
N ASP A 27 0.03 -20.32 4.15
CA ASP A 27 -1.03 -21.18 4.69
C ASP A 27 -0.52 -22.61 5.02
N ARG A 28 0.81 -22.83 5.04
CA ARG A 28 1.42 -24.17 5.11
C ARG A 28 1.52 -24.69 6.55
N HIS A 29 0.82 -25.79 6.83
CA HIS A 29 1.17 -26.70 7.92
C HIS A 29 2.38 -27.55 7.50
N HIS A 30 3.40 -27.61 8.38
CA HIS A 30 4.68 -28.32 8.21
C HIS A 30 4.62 -29.62 7.39
N ALA A 31 5.27 -29.66 6.21
CA ALA A 31 6.03 -30.81 5.70
C ALA A 31 6.67 -30.51 4.33
N SER A 32 7.95 -30.85 4.21
CA SER A 32 8.79 -30.94 3.01
C SER A 32 9.61 -29.68 2.65
N ASN A 33 10.93 -29.84 2.72
CA ASN A 33 11.94 -28.80 2.57
C ASN A 33 12.85 -29.13 1.38
N GLY A 34 12.32 -29.69 0.28
CA GLY A 34 13.21 -30.21 -0.78
C GLY A 34 12.66 -30.69 -2.12
N ASN A 35 11.36 -30.64 -2.43
CA ASN A 35 10.88 -31.10 -3.74
C ASN A 35 10.13 -29.97 -4.47
N TYR A 36 10.72 -29.48 -5.56
CA TYR A 36 10.03 -28.64 -6.54
C TYR A 36 9.69 -29.54 -7.73
N GLU A 37 8.42 -29.93 -7.85
CA GLU A 37 7.85 -30.57 -9.05
C GLU A 37 6.65 -29.73 -9.49
N ASP A 38 6.48 -29.50 -10.80
CA ASP A 38 5.49 -28.55 -11.35
C ASP A 38 4.03 -28.93 -11.00
N ASP A 39 3.77 -30.19 -10.67
CA ASP A 39 2.50 -30.79 -10.26
C ASP A 39 2.38 -31.08 -8.75
N ASP A 40 3.33 -30.62 -7.92
CA ASP A 40 3.28 -30.77 -6.47
C ASP A 40 2.15 -29.90 -5.86
N PRO A 41 1.26 -30.47 -5.01
CA PRO A 41 0.28 -29.71 -4.22
C PRO A 41 0.86 -28.54 -3.41
N GLN A 42 2.17 -28.52 -3.16
CA GLN A 42 2.91 -27.40 -2.55
C GLN A 42 3.08 -26.18 -3.46
N ASN A 43 2.85 -26.28 -4.77
CA ASN A 43 2.73 -25.10 -5.65
C ASN A 43 1.38 -24.39 -5.47
N GLN A 44 0.49 -24.90 -4.59
CA GLN A 44 -0.75 -24.26 -4.17
C GLN A 44 -0.60 -23.45 -2.87
N ILE A 45 0.61 -23.05 -2.49
CA ILE A 45 0.84 -22.26 -1.28
C ILE A 45 0.30 -20.84 -1.48
N GLY A 46 -0.91 -20.63 -0.98
CA GLY A 46 -1.42 -19.31 -0.66
C GLY A 46 -0.75 -18.74 0.59
N GLY A 47 -0.95 -17.46 0.83
CA GLY A 47 -0.37 -16.78 1.96
C GLY A 47 -0.95 -15.40 2.17
N ILE A 48 -0.26 -14.62 3.00
CA ILE A 48 -0.67 -13.31 3.45
C ILE A 48 0.49 -12.34 3.28
N ILE A 49 0.23 -11.24 2.57
CA ILE A 49 1.06 -10.04 2.60
C ILE A 49 0.64 -9.22 3.83
N PRO A 50 1.54 -9.01 4.82
CA PRO A 50 1.18 -8.34 6.06
C PRO A 50 0.68 -6.91 5.85
N ALA A 51 -0.32 -6.52 6.65
CA ALA A 51 -0.85 -5.16 6.64
C ALA A 51 0.18 -4.10 7.03
N PHE A 52 1.23 -4.45 7.77
CA PHE A 52 2.24 -3.50 8.23
C PHE A 52 3.06 -2.91 7.07
N SER A 53 3.58 -3.77 6.18
CA SER A 53 4.27 -3.33 4.95
C SER A 53 3.39 -2.45 4.08
N LEU A 54 2.17 -2.91 3.78
CA LEU A 54 1.21 -2.16 2.95
C LEU A 54 0.84 -0.83 3.60
N SER A 55 0.67 -0.82 4.92
CA SER A 55 0.38 0.39 5.67
C SER A 55 1.50 1.40 5.65
N GLY A 56 2.76 0.96 5.76
CA GLY A 56 3.91 1.86 5.73
C GLY A 56 4.06 2.50 4.35
N TRP A 57 3.85 1.71 3.31
CA TRP A 57 3.87 2.15 1.92
C TRP A 57 2.76 3.17 1.61
N LEU A 58 1.51 2.85 1.97
CA LEU A 58 0.39 3.79 1.78
C LEU A 58 0.58 5.08 2.58
N ARG A 59 1.03 4.97 3.84
CA ARG A 59 1.33 6.16 4.66
C ARG A 59 2.36 7.04 3.95
N HIS A 60 3.39 6.44 3.37
CA HIS A 60 4.41 7.19 2.65
C HIS A 60 3.84 7.93 1.43
N GLY A 61 2.98 7.28 0.64
CA GLY A 61 2.26 7.95 -0.46
C GLY A 61 1.42 9.12 0.02
N MET A 62 0.62 8.93 1.08
CA MET A 62 -0.20 9.99 1.67
C MET A 62 0.63 11.15 2.25
N GLU A 63 1.77 10.85 2.89
CA GLU A 63 2.71 11.88 3.35
C GLU A 63 3.25 12.70 2.18
N LYS A 64 3.54 12.05 1.05
CA LYS A 64 4.01 12.74 -0.16
C LYS A 64 2.94 13.61 -0.80
N SER A 65 1.71 13.14 -0.92
CA SER A 65 0.59 13.94 -1.45
C SER A 65 0.33 15.19 -0.60
N VAL A 66 0.43 15.09 0.73
CA VAL A 66 0.34 16.26 1.63
C VAL A 66 1.49 17.24 1.39
N GLN A 67 2.71 16.72 1.21
CA GLN A 67 3.90 17.55 0.96
C GLN A 67 3.89 18.24 -0.41
N GLU A 68 3.27 17.64 -1.43
CA GLU A 68 3.07 18.26 -2.75
C GLU A 68 2.10 19.46 -2.71
N ARG A 69 1.33 19.58 -1.63
CA ARG A 69 0.44 20.71 -1.33
C ARG A 69 1.09 21.73 -0.39
N ASP A 70 2.43 21.76 -0.31
CA ASP A 70 3.23 22.65 0.53
C ASP A 70 2.93 22.57 2.05
N SER A 71 2.26 21.51 2.49
CA SER A 71 1.95 21.28 3.90
C SER A 71 2.90 20.25 4.53
N THR A 72 2.82 20.10 5.86
CA THR A 72 3.69 19.19 6.60
C THR A 72 2.94 17.95 7.09
N ALA A 73 3.60 16.80 7.03
CA ALA A 73 3.05 15.55 7.51
C ALA A 73 3.56 15.20 8.92
N CYS A 74 2.75 14.48 9.70
CA CYS A 74 3.19 14.03 11.01
C CYS A 74 4.34 13.02 10.92
N HIS A 75 5.45 13.35 11.57
CA HIS A 75 6.59 12.45 11.65
C HIS A 75 6.22 11.10 12.33
N PRO A 76 6.64 9.94 11.78
CA PRO A 76 6.26 8.62 12.33
C PRO A 76 7.04 8.22 13.60
N GLY A 77 8.30 8.66 13.72
CA GLY A 77 9.17 8.39 14.87
C GLY A 77 9.03 9.42 16.00
N GLU A 78 9.25 8.99 17.24
CA GLU A 78 9.28 9.87 18.42
C GLU A 78 10.53 10.77 18.43
N ALA A 79 10.41 11.99 18.95
CA ALA A 79 11.50 12.96 18.99
C ALA A 79 12.70 12.52 19.85
N ASN A 80 12.48 11.59 20.79
CA ASN A 80 13.45 11.06 21.74
C ASN A 80 13.86 9.59 21.46
N ALA A 81 13.49 9.02 20.32
CA ALA A 81 13.73 7.61 20.08
C ALA A 81 15.24 7.28 20.03
N ASN A 82 15.65 6.19 20.70
CA ASN A 82 17.05 5.75 20.85
C ASN A 82 17.77 5.39 19.54
N PHE A 83 17.07 5.45 18.39
CA PHE A 83 17.63 5.30 17.05
C PHE A 83 17.86 6.65 16.33
N ARG A 84 17.72 7.79 17.03
CA ARG A 84 18.08 9.11 16.53
C ARG A 84 19.58 9.14 16.21
N LYS A 85 19.92 8.92 14.94
CA LYS A 85 21.21 9.32 14.41
C LYS A 85 21.17 10.83 14.19
N ASP A 86 21.99 11.57 14.93
CA ASP A 86 22.08 13.02 14.76
C ASP A 86 22.35 13.39 13.29
N GLY A 87 21.64 14.41 12.81
CA GLY A 87 21.63 14.84 11.41
C GLY A 87 20.62 14.11 10.51
N VAL A 88 20.07 12.96 10.90
CA VAL A 88 18.99 12.28 10.14
C VAL A 88 17.62 12.84 10.53
N TYR A 89 17.34 12.95 11.83
CA TYR A 89 16.03 13.42 12.32
C TYR A 89 15.74 14.87 11.92
N SER A 90 16.72 15.78 12.04
CA SER A 90 16.57 17.18 11.60
C SER A 90 16.31 17.29 10.10
N ARG A 91 16.97 16.44 9.30
CA ARG A 91 16.79 16.41 7.85
C ARG A 91 15.39 15.93 7.45
N ASP A 92 14.82 14.99 8.21
CA ASP A 92 13.44 14.56 8.01
C ASP A 92 12.47 15.72 8.29
N LEU A 93 12.68 16.51 9.35
CA LEU A 93 11.85 17.70 9.61
C LEU A 93 11.96 18.74 8.47
N ASP A 94 13.17 18.96 7.97
CA ASP A 94 13.42 19.84 6.81
C ASP A 94 12.84 19.28 5.49
N ALA A 95 12.35 18.03 5.49
CA ALA A 95 11.79 17.34 4.32
C ALA A 95 10.25 17.27 4.32
N GLY A 96 9.59 18.26 4.93
CA GLY A 96 8.13 18.38 4.95
C GLY A 96 7.45 17.59 6.07
N TYR A 97 8.12 17.42 7.21
CA TYR A 97 7.54 16.79 8.39
C TYR A 97 7.53 17.75 9.58
N HIS A 98 6.42 17.80 10.31
CA HIS A 98 6.38 18.46 11.61
C HIS A 98 6.71 17.44 12.73
N PRO A 99 7.20 17.90 13.90
CA PRO A 99 7.48 17.02 15.03
C PRO A 99 6.25 16.23 15.47
N LYS A 100 6.49 14.98 15.87
CA LYS A 100 5.42 14.06 16.31
C LYS A 100 4.81 14.59 17.61
N GLY A 101 3.51 14.89 17.59
CA GLY A 101 2.79 15.44 18.73
C GLY A 101 2.36 16.89 18.56
N ASP A 102 3.01 17.65 17.69
CA ASP A 102 2.71 19.09 17.53
C ASP A 102 1.29 19.32 16.98
N CYS A 103 0.81 18.42 16.13
CA CYS A 103 -0.57 18.44 15.64
C CYS A 103 -1.61 17.89 16.65
N LEU A 104 -1.27 17.73 17.93
CA LEU A 104 -2.26 17.36 18.95
C LEU A 104 -3.00 18.56 19.53
N GLU A 105 -2.43 19.76 19.40
CA GLU A 105 -2.92 21.00 20.01
C GLU A 105 -4.02 21.71 19.20
N ASP A 106 -4.40 21.17 18.03
CA ASP A 106 -5.46 21.75 17.18
C ASP A 106 -6.82 21.83 17.90
N ASP A 107 -7.51 22.96 17.70
CA ASP A 107 -8.79 23.32 18.33
C ASP A 107 -9.91 22.29 18.10
N ASP A 108 -9.87 21.55 16.98
CA ASP A 108 -10.83 20.50 16.62
C ASP A 108 -10.50 19.12 17.20
N GLY A 109 -9.35 18.96 17.86
CA GLY A 109 -8.92 17.70 18.48
C GLY A 109 -8.61 16.54 17.51
N ASN A 110 -8.67 16.75 16.19
CA ASN A 110 -8.35 15.73 15.19
C ASN A 110 -6.85 15.70 14.85
N GLY A 111 -6.18 16.86 14.85
CA GLY A 111 -4.81 17.01 14.39
C GLY A 111 -4.66 17.01 12.87
N CYS A 112 -3.43 16.85 12.38
CA CYS A 112 -3.17 16.76 10.93
C CYS A 112 -3.86 15.52 10.32
N VAL A 113 -4.16 15.56 9.02
CA VAL A 113 -4.88 14.49 8.31
C VAL A 113 -4.20 13.11 8.41
N ILE A 114 -2.86 13.07 8.43
CA ILE A 114 -2.09 11.82 8.57
C ILE A 114 -2.30 11.19 9.94
N LEU A 115 -2.31 11.99 11.02
CA LEU A 115 -2.59 11.50 12.36
C LEU A 115 -4.04 11.00 12.46
N ASP A 116 -5.00 11.74 11.89
CA ASP A 116 -6.41 11.36 11.96
C ASP A 116 -6.67 10.01 11.27
N LEU A 117 -6.03 9.78 10.11
CA LEU A 117 -6.11 8.52 9.38
C LEU A 117 -5.40 7.35 10.07
N PHE A 118 -4.11 7.51 10.42
CA PHE A 118 -3.29 6.39 10.89
C PHE A 118 -3.31 6.20 12.40
N GLY A 119 -3.58 7.25 13.17
CA GLY A 119 -3.55 7.26 14.63
C GLY A 119 -2.21 6.80 15.20
N GLY A 120 -2.27 6.21 16.40
CA GLY A 120 -1.16 5.45 16.98
C GLY A 120 -0.31 6.21 18.00
N PHE A 121 -0.70 7.43 18.39
CA PHE A 121 -0.16 8.12 19.55
C PHE A 121 -1.21 9.07 20.16
N GLY A 122 -0.98 9.54 21.39
CA GLY A 122 -1.92 10.42 22.09
C GLY A 122 -3.28 9.78 22.40
N ASN A 123 -3.35 8.44 22.47
CA ASN A 123 -4.60 7.67 22.61
C ASN A 123 -5.63 7.91 21.48
N ARG A 124 -5.18 8.37 20.30
CA ARG A 124 -6.03 8.56 19.11
C ARG A 124 -5.97 7.31 18.21
N PRO A 125 -7.08 6.56 18.06
CA PRO A 125 -7.11 5.45 17.12
C PRO A 125 -7.22 5.98 15.68
N GLY A 126 -6.53 5.34 14.74
CA GLY A 126 -6.63 5.71 13.33
C GLY A 126 -8.01 5.41 12.75
N LYS A 127 -8.43 6.23 11.78
CA LYS A 127 -9.71 6.11 11.07
C LYS A 127 -9.66 5.23 9.83
N VAL A 128 -8.48 4.84 9.32
CA VAL A 128 -8.36 3.84 8.23
C VAL A 128 -7.86 2.48 8.74
N MET A 129 -8.65 1.45 8.45
CA MET A 129 -8.30 0.06 8.66
C MET A 129 -7.68 -0.50 7.39
N ARG A 130 -6.46 -1.01 7.49
CA ARG A 130 -5.73 -1.64 6.39
C ARG A 130 -5.74 -3.14 6.57
N ARG A 131 -6.48 -3.88 5.74
CA ARG A 131 -6.49 -5.35 5.82
C ARG A 131 -5.21 -5.93 5.18
N PRO A 132 -4.70 -7.06 5.65
CA PRO A 132 -3.67 -7.77 4.91
C PRO A 132 -4.25 -8.34 3.61
N ILE A 133 -3.40 -8.58 2.61
CA ILE A 133 -3.83 -9.21 1.35
C ILE A 133 -3.60 -10.71 1.47
N LYS A 134 -4.68 -11.49 1.39
CA LYS A 134 -4.57 -12.95 1.24
C LYS A 134 -4.40 -13.28 -0.23
N PHE A 135 -3.38 -14.04 -0.59
CA PHE A 135 -3.16 -14.48 -1.97
C PHE A 135 -3.29 -15.99 -2.12
N SER A 136 -3.67 -16.42 -3.32
CA SER A 136 -3.75 -17.83 -3.72
C SER A 136 -3.28 -17.98 -5.16
N PRO A 137 -2.53 -19.05 -5.50
CA PRO A 137 -2.19 -19.34 -6.90
C PRO A 137 -3.39 -19.88 -7.68
N VAL A 138 -4.48 -20.27 -6.99
CA VAL A 138 -5.69 -20.80 -7.62
C VAL A 138 -6.71 -19.68 -7.80
N ARG A 139 -6.76 -19.07 -8.99
CA ARG A 139 -7.62 -17.91 -9.30
C ARG A 139 -9.10 -18.12 -8.97
N SER A 140 -9.65 -19.33 -9.15
CA SER A 140 -11.06 -19.64 -8.83
C SER A 140 -11.38 -19.59 -7.33
N SER A 141 -10.37 -19.58 -6.47
CA SER A 141 -10.50 -19.44 -5.02
C SER A 141 -10.35 -18.00 -4.51
N VAL A 142 -10.02 -17.05 -5.39
CA VAL A 142 -9.76 -15.66 -5.04
C VAL A 142 -11.07 -14.89 -4.93
N ASP A 143 -11.31 -14.31 -3.76
CA ASP A 143 -12.45 -13.43 -3.50
C ASP A 143 -12.03 -11.97 -3.38
N TYR A 144 -12.09 -11.23 -4.50
CA TYR A 144 -11.64 -9.83 -4.56
C TYR A 144 -12.47 -8.90 -3.66
N THR A 145 -13.72 -9.23 -3.35
CA THR A 145 -14.58 -8.41 -2.47
C THR A 145 -14.15 -8.50 -1.00
N ARG A 146 -13.22 -9.41 -0.70
CA ARG A 146 -12.62 -9.62 0.62
C ARG A 146 -11.13 -9.28 0.66
N GLY A 147 -10.63 -8.51 -0.31
CA GLY A 147 -9.23 -8.08 -0.35
C GLY A 147 -8.25 -9.22 -0.63
N GLN A 148 -8.60 -10.11 -1.57
CA GLN A 148 -7.74 -11.21 -1.97
C GLN A 148 -7.07 -10.95 -3.33
N ALA A 149 -6.01 -11.71 -3.59
CA ALA A 149 -5.24 -11.66 -4.81
C ALA A 149 -4.95 -13.04 -5.39
N GLU A 150 -4.83 -13.11 -6.72
CA GLU A 150 -4.06 -14.16 -7.36
C GLU A 150 -2.57 -13.89 -7.10
N GLY A 151 -1.80 -14.91 -6.75
CA GLY A 151 -0.36 -14.76 -6.51
C GLY A 151 0.33 -16.07 -6.22
N HIS A 152 1.62 -16.15 -6.52
CA HIS A 152 2.41 -17.38 -6.42
C HIS A 152 3.56 -17.17 -5.43
N TYR A 153 3.59 -17.96 -4.36
CA TYR A 153 4.77 -17.97 -3.49
C TYR A 153 5.99 -18.49 -4.27
N ARG A 154 7.11 -17.78 -4.15
CA ARG A 154 8.40 -18.15 -4.75
C ARG A 154 9.52 -17.96 -3.72
N ARG A 155 10.52 -18.82 -3.78
CA ARG A 155 11.81 -18.62 -3.09
C ARG A 155 12.87 -18.26 -4.12
N LEU A 156 13.46 -17.08 -3.96
CA LEU A 156 14.49 -16.55 -4.84
C LEU A 156 15.87 -16.84 -4.24
N ASN A 157 16.77 -17.41 -5.04
CA ASN A 157 18.18 -17.57 -4.69
C ASN A 157 18.99 -16.49 -5.40
N ARG A 158 19.61 -15.59 -4.64
CA ARG A 158 20.42 -14.48 -5.17
C ARG A 158 21.89 -14.66 -4.81
N ASN A 159 22.73 -14.74 -5.84
CA ASN A 159 24.18 -14.73 -5.71
C ASN A 159 24.70 -13.31 -5.92
N ILE A 160 25.39 -12.77 -4.93
CA ILE A 160 26.20 -11.56 -5.08
C ILE A 160 27.54 -12.01 -5.65
N VAL A 161 27.83 -11.56 -6.87
CA VAL A 161 29.09 -11.84 -7.58
C VAL A 161 29.87 -10.54 -7.75
N SER A 162 31.20 -10.66 -7.80
CA SER A 162 32.06 -9.53 -8.14
C SER A 162 31.90 -9.14 -9.62
N ARG A 163 32.15 -7.86 -9.92
CA ARG A 163 32.28 -7.38 -11.31
C ARG A 163 33.70 -7.58 -11.87
N ASN A 164 34.68 -7.90 -11.01
CA ASN A 164 36.07 -8.10 -11.44
C ASN A 164 36.19 -9.40 -12.24
N GLU A 165 36.95 -9.35 -13.32
CA GLU A 165 37.17 -10.50 -14.21
C GLU A 165 37.94 -11.63 -13.51
N GLU A 166 38.90 -11.28 -12.64
CA GLU A 166 39.72 -12.22 -11.85
C GLU A 166 38.91 -13.13 -10.92
N ASP A 167 37.77 -12.63 -10.43
CA ASP A 167 36.89 -13.36 -9.52
C ASP A 167 36.01 -14.39 -10.26
N ASN A 168 36.08 -14.45 -11.60
CA ASN A 168 35.41 -15.43 -12.47
C ASN A 168 33.90 -15.62 -12.21
N ARG A 169 33.22 -14.59 -11.71
CA ARG A 169 31.81 -14.60 -11.25
C ARG A 169 31.50 -15.64 -10.17
N GLU A 170 32.50 -16.07 -9.39
CA GLU A 170 32.26 -16.89 -8.21
C GLU A 170 31.36 -16.13 -7.21
N PRO A 171 30.36 -16.79 -6.59
CA PRO A 171 29.50 -16.15 -5.60
C PRO A 171 30.27 -15.70 -4.35
N LEU A 172 30.28 -14.40 -4.08
CA LEU A 172 30.80 -13.82 -2.83
C LEU A 172 29.85 -14.05 -1.65
N ARG A 173 28.54 -14.05 -1.93
CA ARG A 173 27.48 -14.30 -0.94
C ARG A 173 26.25 -14.87 -1.64
N ASN A 174 25.57 -15.79 -0.98
CA ASN A 174 24.24 -16.24 -1.36
C ASN A 174 23.22 -15.73 -0.35
N ALA A 175 22.05 -15.30 -0.82
CA ALA A 175 20.90 -14.98 -0.01
C ALA A 175 19.65 -15.59 -0.61
N GLU A 176 18.81 -16.15 0.24
CA GLU A 176 17.50 -16.70 -0.13
C GLU A 176 16.43 -15.75 0.39
N LEU A 177 15.46 -15.44 -0.46
CA LEU A 177 14.39 -14.49 -0.15
C LEU A 177 13.04 -15.06 -0.57
N ASP A 178 12.06 -14.92 0.30
CA ASP A 178 10.67 -15.20 -0.03
C ASP A 178 10.10 -14.06 -0.87
N ALA A 179 9.31 -14.41 -1.88
CA ALA A 179 8.67 -13.47 -2.77
C ALA A 179 7.26 -13.95 -3.15
N VAL A 180 6.42 -13.00 -3.57
CA VAL A 180 5.16 -13.28 -4.24
C VAL A 180 5.31 -12.89 -5.71
N GLY A 181 5.19 -13.85 -6.61
CA GLY A 181 5.23 -13.62 -8.06
C GLY A 181 3.84 -13.55 -8.67
N ASN A 182 3.71 -12.77 -9.74
CA ASN A 182 2.49 -12.59 -10.53
C ASN A 182 1.28 -12.23 -9.65
N LEU A 183 1.46 -11.25 -8.76
CA LEU A 183 0.39 -10.77 -7.90
C LEU A 183 -0.58 -9.92 -8.75
N ASP A 184 -1.87 -10.25 -8.71
CA ASP A 184 -2.95 -9.44 -9.30
C ASP A 184 -4.15 -9.56 -8.38
N GLY A 185 -4.51 -8.47 -7.71
CA GLY A 185 -5.60 -8.54 -6.77
C GLY A 185 -6.01 -7.25 -6.11
N CYS A 186 -6.82 -7.44 -5.09
CA CYS A 186 -7.55 -6.39 -4.43
C CYS A 186 -7.02 -6.20 -3.01
N TRP A 187 -6.67 -4.96 -2.66
CA TRP A 187 -6.37 -4.57 -1.30
C TRP A 187 -7.58 -3.86 -0.69
N HIS A 188 -8.07 -4.40 0.42
CA HIS A 188 -9.28 -3.91 1.09
C HIS A 188 -8.94 -2.95 2.22
N LEU A 189 -9.40 -1.72 2.06
CA LEU A 189 -9.33 -0.65 3.06
C LEU A 189 -10.74 -0.36 3.59
N SER A 190 -10.83 0.00 4.87
CA SER A 190 -12.11 0.42 5.46
C SER A 190 -11.94 1.69 6.29
N PHE A 191 -12.75 2.70 6.01
CA PHE A 191 -12.86 3.88 6.85
C PHE A 191 -13.81 3.62 8.03
N ARG A 192 -13.36 3.91 9.26
CA ARG A 192 -14.22 3.94 10.44
C ARG A 192 -15.22 5.08 10.37
N GLU A 193 -14.76 6.19 9.80
CA GLU A 193 -15.50 7.40 9.49
C GLU A 193 -15.09 7.83 8.08
N THR A 194 -16.04 7.84 7.14
CA THR A 194 -15.79 8.25 5.76
C THR A 194 -15.92 9.76 5.66
N LYS A 195 -14.88 10.44 5.19
CA LYS A 195 -14.87 11.89 4.95
C LYS A 195 -14.30 12.22 3.57
N PRO A 196 -14.74 13.30 2.90
CA PRO A 196 -14.24 13.69 1.58
C PRO A 196 -12.72 13.76 1.50
N GLU A 197 -12.08 14.44 2.45
CA GLU A 197 -10.63 14.66 2.50
C GLU A 197 -9.84 13.35 2.66
N PHE A 198 -10.42 12.34 3.30
CA PHE A 198 -9.78 11.02 3.45
C PHE A 198 -9.79 10.23 2.16
N VAL A 199 -10.90 10.30 1.41
CA VAL A 199 -11.02 9.61 0.14
C VAL A 199 -10.16 10.29 -0.92
N ALA A 200 -10.13 11.64 -0.96
CA ALA A 200 -9.23 12.39 -1.83
C ALA A 200 -7.76 12.09 -1.54
N LEU A 201 -7.35 12.10 -0.26
CA LEU A 201 -5.97 11.79 0.09
C LEU A 201 -5.59 10.35 -0.26
N LEU A 202 -6.52 9.40 -0.16
CA LEU A 202 -6.30 8.04 -0.63
C LEU A 202 -6.13 8.00 -2.16
N ALA A 203 -7.00 8.66 -2.92
CA ALA A 203 -6.90 8.71 -4.38
C ALA A 203 -5.56 9.30 -4.83
N GLU A 204 -5.20 10.49 -4.31
CA GLU A 204 -3.93 11.16 -4.62
C GLU A 204 -2.72 10.33 -4.21
N ALA A 205 -2.77 9.65 -3.07
CA ALA A 205 -1.69 8.78 -2.63
C ALA A 205 -1.50 7.56 -3.54
N ILE A 206 -2.60 6.95 -4.01
CA ILE A 206 -2.50 5.81 -4.92
C ILE A 206 -1.98 6.26 -6.30
N ASP A 207 -2.47 7.38 -6.82
CA ASP A 207 -1.97 7.95 -8.08
C ASP A 207 -0.49 8.32 -7.98
N TYR A 208 -0.08 8.92 -6.86
CA TYR A 208 1.33 9.22 -6.59
C TYR A 208 2.18 7.94 -6.57
N LEU A 209 1.74 6.91 -5.85
CA LEU A 209 2.48 5.65 -5.73
C LEU A 209 2.59 4.91 -7.06
N ASP A 210 1.55 4.92 -7.89
CA ASP A 210 1.62 4.33 -9.23
C ASP A 210 2.55 5.11 -10.16
N ALA A 211 2.46 6.44 -10.15
CA ALA A 211 3.32 7.31 -10.95
C ALA A 211 4.81 7.15 -10.60
N HIS A 212 5.11 6.82 -9.33
CA HIS A 212 6.47 6.67 -8.82
C HIS A 212 6.87 5.21 -8.57
N LYS A 213 6.15 4.22 -9.11
CA LYS A 213 6.38 2.79 -8.84
C LYS A 213 7.78 2.28 -9.19
N THR A 214 8.49 2.93 -10.11
CA THR A 214 9.88 2.59 -10.46
C THR A 214 10.91 3.22 -9.54
N ASP A 215 10.53 4.24 -8.78
CA ASP A 215 11.44 4.96 -7.92
C ASP A 215 11.71 4.14 -6.67
N PHE A 216 12.99 3.85 -6.46
CA PHE A 216 13.43 2.96 -5.38
C PHE A 216 12.92 3.37 -3.98
N MET A 217 12.68 4.67 -3.77
CA MET A 217 12.14 5.22 -2.52
C MET A 217 10.65 4.89 -2.29
N HIS A 218 9.91 4.58 -3.36
CA HIS A 218 8.44 4.42 -3.36
C HIS A 218 8.00 2.98 -3.66
N GLN A 219 8.94 2.07 -3.88
CA GLN A 219 8.65 0.65 -4.04
C GLN A 219 8.12 0.01 -2.75
N LEU A 220 7.20 -0.93 -2.91
CA LEU A 220 6.54 -1.60 -1.78
C LEU A 220 7.54 -2.47 -1.02
N GLY A 221 7.78 -2.12 0.26
CA GLY A 221 8.69 -2.80 1.18
C GLY A 221 8.49 -2.48 2.65
N GLY A 222 8.78 -3.45 3.50
CA GLY A 222 8.50 -3.37 4.94
C GLY A 222 9.25 -2.24 5.67
N ALA A 223 8.63 -1.71 6.73
CA ALA A 223 9.24 -0.83 7.74
C ALA A 223 9.94 0.46 7.22
N ARG A 224 9.40 1.15 6.21
CA ARG A 224 10.06 2.30 5.52
C ARG A 224 11.42 1.94 4.89
N ASN A 225 11.78 0.67 4.90
CA ASN A 225 13.02 0.15 4.34
C ASN A 225 12.68 -0.54 3.02
N PHE A 226 12.95 0.17 1.93
CA PHE A 226 13.29 -0.35 0.60
C PHE A 226 12.86 -1.80 0.33
N GLY A 227 11.67 -2.00 -0.23
CA GLY A 227 11.27 -3.31 -0.73
C GLY A 227 11.44 -3.37 -2.22
N GLY A 228 11.89 -4.52 -2.71
CA GLY A 228 11.98 -4.77 -4.14
C GLY A 228 10.61 -5.18 -4.69
N GLY A 229 9.73 -4.20 -4.89
CA GLY A 229 8.40 -4.41 -5.45
C GLY A 229 7.94 -3.19 -6.25
N ILE A 230 8.11 -3.26 -7.57
CA ILE A 230 7.46 -2.34 -8.51
C ILE A 230 6.01 -2.78 -8.58
N VAL A 231 5.11 -1.93 -8.11
CA VAL A 231 3.69 -2.23 -7.99
C VAL A 231 2.92 -1.27 -8.88
N ASP A 232 2.15 -1.80 -9.82
CA ASP A 232 1.07 -1.04 -10.45
C ASP A 232 -0.11 -1.01 -9.46
N CYS A 233 -0.66 0.17 -9.21
CA CYS A 233 -1.79 0.30 -8.29
C CYS A 233 -2.81 1.34 -8.76
N GLU A 234 -4.08 1.09 -8.44
CA GLU A 234 -5.20 1.93 -8.85
C GLU A 234 -6.29 1.89 -7.79
N LEU A 235 -6.87 3.04 -7.44
CA LEU A 235 -8.07 3.08 -6.61
C LEU A 235 -9.24 2.61 -7.47
N VAL A 236 -9.82 1.45 -7.15
CA VAL A 236 -11.06 1.00 -7.81
C VAL A 236 -12.15 2.01 -7.47
N ASN A 237 -12.85 2.50 -8.50
CA ASN A 237 -13.86 3.55 -8.37
C ASN A 237 -14.78 3.29 -7.16
N PRO A 238 -14.76 4.15 -6.12
CA PRO A 238 -15.53 3.93 -4.91
C PRO A 238 -17.05 3.90 -5.10
N LEU A 239 -17.56 4.33 -6.26
CA LEU A 239 -18.98 4.25 -6.63
C LEU A 239 -19.40 2.86 -7.14
N TYR A 240 -18.46 1.94 -7.34
CA TYR A 240 -18.73 0.60 -7.82
C TYR A 240 -19.38 -0.27 -6.73
N ASN A 241 -20.42 -1.00 -7.11
CA ASN A 241 -20.98 -2.05 -6.26
C ASN A 241 -20.16 -3.35 -6.37
N GLU A 242 -20.49 -4.34 -5.54
CA GLU A 242 -19.78 -5.62 -5.50
C GLU A 242 -19.72 -6.35 -6.86
N THR A 243 -20.74 -6.22 -7.70
CA THR A 243 -20.76 -6.87 -9.03
C THR A 243 -19.81 -6.16 -10.00
N GLU A 244 -19.76 -4.84 -9.95
CA GLU A 244 -18.83 -4.02 -10.73
C GLU A 244 -17.39 -4.24 -10.26
N LEU A 245 -17.16 -4.30 -8.95
CA LEU A 245 -15.85 -4.67 -8.37
C LEU A 245 -15.36 -6.02 -8.89
N ARG A 246 -16.19 -7.07 -8.86
CA ARG A 246 -15.81 -8.39 -9.41
C ARG A 246 -15.49 -8.33 -10.90
N ARG A 247 -16.14 -7.43 -11.64
CA ARG A 247 -15.94 -7.27 -13.08
C ARG A 247 -14.57 -6.66 -13.41
N VAL A 248 -14.04 -5.76 -12.57
CA VAL A 248 -12.69 -5.19 -12.72
C VAL A 248 -11.62 -6.28 -12.81
N PHE A 249 -11.79 -7.38 -12.08
CA PHE A 249 -10.83 -8.50 -12.06
C PHE A 249 -11.17 -9.63 -13.05
N ASP A 250 -12.23 -9.48 -13.84
CA ASP A 250 -12.62 -10.44 -14.88
C ASP A 250 -11.98 -10.07 -16.23
N ARG A 251 -10.79 -10.62 -16.49
CA ARG A 251 -10.03 -10.45 -17.75
C ARG A 251 -10.85 -10.69 -19.05
N GLY A 252 -11.98 -11.39 -18.98
CA GLY A 252 -12.85 -11.62 -20.15
C GLY A 252 -13.90 -10.52 -20.38
N LYS A 253 -13.98 -9.52 -19.50
CA LYS A 253 -15.01 -8.48 -19.52
C LYS A 253 -14.37 -7.09 -19.46
N GLY A 254 -14.82 -6.20 -20.34
CA GLY A 254 -14.57 -4.76 -20.22
C GLY A 254 -15.63 -4.06 -19.38
N ASN A 255 -15.51 -2.76 -19.18
CA ASN A 255 -16.52 -1.96 -18.48
C ASN A 255 -17.91 -2.03 -19.15
N THR A 256 -18.93 -1.71 -18.38
CA THR A 256 -20.28 -1.49 -18.90
C THR A 256 -20.53 0.00 -18.98
N ASN A 257 -21.48 0.46 -19.81
CA ASN A 257 -21.83 1.88 -19.87
C ASN A 257 -22.14 2.49 -18.49
N LYS A 258 -22.76 1.73 -17.57
CA LYS A 258 -23.02 2.21 -16.20
C LYS A 258 -21.77 2.41 -15.36
N MET A 259 -20.73 1.63 -15.61
CA MET A 259 -19.43 1.80 -14.97
C MET A 259 -18.74 3.02 -15.56
N ASP A 260 -18.78 3.17 -16.89
CA ASP A 260 -18.22 4.35 -17.56
C ASP A 260 -18.92 5.64 -17.08
N ASP A 261 -20.25 5.64 -16.93
CA ASP A 261 -21.01 6.77 -16.36
C ASP A 261 -20.55 7.09 -14.92
N LYS A 262 -20.20 6.08 -14.13
CA LYS A 262 -19.69 6.27 -12.76
C LYS A 262 -18.25 6.74 -12.73
N ASP A 263 -17.44 6.33 -13.70
CA ASP A 263 -16.05 6.79 -13.86
C ASP A 263 -16.06 8.27 -14.23
N GLU A 264 -16.89 8.67 -15.20
CA GLU A 264 -17.09 10.08 -15.54
C GLU A 264 -17.62 10.89 -14.35
N LYS A 265 -18.58 10.36 -13.59
CA LYS A 265 -19.11 11.03 -12.40
C LYS A 265 -18.05 11.17 -11.30
N TRP A 266 -17.26 10.11 -11.08
CA TRP A 266 -16.17 10.12 -10.11
C TRP A 266 -15.15 11.19 -10.44
N GLU A 267 -14.66 11.21 -11.69
CA GLU A 267 -13.62 12.11 -12.16
C GLU A 267 -14.07 13.58 -12.22
N ASN A 268 -15.31 13.83 -12.68
CA ASN A 268 -15.76 15.20 -12.96
C ASN A 268 -16.57 15.85 -11.82
N GLU A 269 -17.16 15.06 -10.92
CA GLU A 269 -18.01 15.58 -9.83
C GLU A 269 -17.44 15.26 -8.44
N TYR A 270 -17.16 13.99 -8.15
CA TYR A 270 -16.84 13.56 -6.78
C TYR A 270 -15.41 13.91 -6.37
N LEU A 271 -14.43 13.48 -7.17
CA LEU A 271 -13.02 13.67 -6.86
C LEU A 271 -12.68 15.16 -6.71
N PRO A 272 -13.11 16.08 -7.60
CA PRO A 272 -12.81 17.50 -7.44
C PRO A 272 -13.36 18.12 -6.14
N GLU A 273 -14.59 17.77 -5.74
CA GLU A 273 -15.16 18.27 -4.47
C GLU A 273 -14.38 17.71 -3.26
N PHE A 274 -13.99 16.43 -3.33
CA PHE A 274 -13.23 15.81 -2.24
C PHE A 274 -11.81 16.38 -2.14
N GLN A 275 -11.18 16.70 -3.28
CA GLN A 275 -9.88 17.36 -3.33
C GLN A 275 -9.95 18.80 -2.81
N ALA A 276 -11.06 19.50 -3.01
CA ALA A 276 -11.29 20.81 -2.40
C ALA A 276 -11.38 20.71 -0.86
N ALA A 277 -12.09 19.71 -0.33
CA ALA A 277 -12.14 19.45 1.10
C ALA A 277 -10.77 19.05 1.68
N LEU A 278 -9.96 18.30 0.92
CA LEU A 278 -8.58 18.00 1.29
C LEU A 278 -7.72 19.27 1.31
N ALA A 279 -7.83 20.13 0.30
CA ALA A 279 -7.11 21.39 0.23
C ALA A 279 -7.43 22.28 1.45
N GLU A 280 -8.71 22.49 1.76
CA GLU A 280 -9.15 23.21 2.97
C GLU A 280 -8.54 22.60 4.23
N ARG A 281 -8.45 21.26 4.31
CA ARG A 281 -7.90 20.59 5.49
C ARG A 281 -6.38 20.72 5.63
N VAL A 282 -5.65 20.88 4.53
CA VAL A 282 -4.19 20.73 4.49
C VAL A 282 -3.47 22.06 4.28
N GLU A 283 -4.09 23.00 3.56
CA GLU A 283 -3.54 24.31 3.22
C GLU A 283 -3.89 25.39 4.27
N ASP A 284 -4.95 25.19 5.07
CA ASP A 284 -5.31 26.09 6.19
C ASP A 284 -4.59 25.74 7.52
N VAL A 285 -3.56 24.89 7.48
CA VAL A 285 -2.75 24.44 8.64
C VAL A 285 -1.37 25.12 8.67
#